data_AF-A0AAW6BLC6-F1
#
_entry.id   AF-A0AAW6BLC6-F1
#
_cell.length_a   1.000
_cell.length_b   1.000
_cell.length_c   1.000
_cell.angle_alpha   90.00
_cell.angle_beta   90.00
_cell.angle_gamma   90.00
#
_symmetry.space_group_name_H-M   'P 1'
#
loop_
_entity.id
_entity.type
_entity.pdbx_description
1 polymer ?
#
loop_
_entity_poly.entity_id
_entity_poly.type
_entity_poly.pdbx_seq_one_letter_code
_entity_poly.pdbx_strand_id
1 'polypeptide(L)'
;MAKDRKKTFSYQVSGTRATSSIKSLSFFDGSYTEPEKPPIDIFQEKKISNLKLLGAFLISPETGQYHQLATIGGHEWQQLANLIVLGLVSSVESYFRAIVRKLLIIDKHSKKHSYTSNLTYGAALHHKKDLLPEALLESSSFTSSSNIVKTLKTYLDINLGSLSNIPSLHSALTDYEIVCHLRHCIVHRSGLLGSNNALALGLDEYCTYLEKPISINLSTVQEIALVCDTLIKEINDKIFHEILSRTIKELNWSGDLRKDKILFKPYFDLFSPSIENSPKNLNKCYSEFIQAHNIKV
;
A
#
# COMPACT_ATOMS: atom_id res chain seq x y z
N MET A 1 50.65 11.64 -49.13
CA MET A 1 50.16 12.55 -48.08
C MET A 1 49.43 11.74 -47.02
N ALA A 2 50.10 11.43 -45.90
CA ALA A 2 49.45 10.79 -44.76
C ALA A 2 48.67 11.86 -43.98
N LYS A 3 47.36 11.64 -43.75
CA LYS A 3 46.54 12.53 -42.92
C LYS A 3 47.08 12.49 -41.49
N ASP A 4 47.60 13.61 -41.01
CA ASP A 4 47.89 13.82 -39.60
C ASP A 4 46.62 13.57 -38.77
N ARG A 5 46.60 12.45 -38.04
CA ARG A 5 45.54 12.18 -37.07
C ARG A 5 45.74 13.13 -35.90
N LYS A 6 44.92 14.20 -35.85
CA LYS A 6 44.81 15.09 -34.67
C LYS A 6 44.69 14.23 -33.41
N LYS A 7 45.66 14.35 -32.49
CA LYS A 7 45.59 13.72 -31.17
C LYS A 7 44.49 14.40 -30.36
N THR A 8 43.44 13.65 -30.03
CA THR A 8 42.37 14.09 -29.13
C THR A 8 42.88 14.04 -27.69
N PHE A 9 42.74 15.14 -26.95
CA PHE A 9 43.07 15.18 -25.53
C PHE A 9 42.12 14.28 -24.74
N SER A 10 42.65 13.45 -23.85
CA SER A 10 41.90 12.58 -22.95
C SER A 10 42.64 12.45 -21.62
N TYR A 11 41.94 12.66 -20.50
CA TYR A 11 42.46 12.55 -19.14
C TYR A 11 41.40 11.97 -18.20
N GLN A 12 41.78 11.07 -17.29
CA GLN A 12 40.86 10.40 -16.37
C GLN A 12 40.81 11.10 -15.01
N VAL A 13 40.21 12.30 -14.94
CA VAL A 13 40.17 13.12 -13.72
C VAL A 13 39.45 12.43 -12.54
N SER A 14 38.52 11.52 -12.81
CA SER A 14 37.69 10.83 -11.81
C SER A 14 38.25 9.47 -11.38
N GLY A 15 39.50 9.15 -11.72
CA GLY A 15 40.14 7.89 -11.36
C GLY A 15 39.77 6.69 -12.25
N THR A 16 40.19 5.50 -11.80
CA THR A 16 40.03 4.23 -12.51
C THR A 16 38.55 3.85 -12.60
N ARG A 17 38.11 3.41 -13.79
CA ARG A 17 36.73 2.97 -14.03
C ARG A 17 36.67 1.45 -14.06
N ALA A 18 35.76 0.87 -13.29
CA ALA A 18 35.36 -0.51 -13.43
C ALA A 18 33.99 -0.57 -14.15
N THR A 19 33.83 -1.50 -15.09
CA THR A 19 32.55 -1.76 -15.74
C THR A 19 31.91 -3.01 -15.15
N SER A 20 30.63 -2.92 -14.79
CA SER A 20 29.81 -4.06 -14.37
C SER A 20 28.75 -4.37 -15.43
N SER A 21 28.44 -5.65 -15.64
CA SER A 21 27.34 -6.11 -16.48
C SER A 21 26.19 -6.60 -15.60
N ILE A 22 25.35 -5.69 -15.14
CA ILE A 22 24.20 -6.03 -14.29
C ILE A 22 23.18 -6.82 -15.14
N LYS A 23 22.80 -8.02 -14.67
CA LYS A 23 21.75 -8.85 -15.28
C LYS A 23 20.49 -8.80 -14.42
N SER A 24 19.49 -8.03 -14.85
CA SER A 24 18.26 -7.80 -14.07
C SER A 24 17.44 -9.06 -13.78
N LEU A 25 17.55 -10.10 -14.63
CA LEU A 25 16.85 -11.37 -14.46
C LEU A 25 17.12 -12.03 -13.10
N SER A 26 18.31 -11.85 -12.53
CA SER A 26 18.68 -12.44 -11.23
C SER A 26 18.09 -11.71 -10.02
N PHE A 27 17.38 -10.59 -10.21
CA PHE A 27 16.77 -9.83 -9.12
C PHE A 27 15.37 -10.32 -8.75
N PHE A 28 14.79 -11.21 -9.55
CA PHE A 28 13.43 -11.72 -9.35
C PHE A 28 13.47 -13.16 -8.84
N ASP A 29 12.68 -13.43 -7.80
CA ASP A 29 12.51 -14.77 -7.24
C ASP A 29 11.37 -15.50 -7.95
N GLY A 30 11.73 -16.39 -8.88
CA GLY A 30 10.76 -17.24 -9.58
C GLY A 30 10.11 -18.33 -8.73
N SER A 31 10.59 -18.56 -7.49
CA SER A 31 10.00 -19.53 -6.56
C SER A 31 8.92 -18.93 -5.66
N TYR A 32 8.74 -17.60 -5.69
CA TYR A 32 7.77 -16.91 -4.85
C TYR A 32 6.33 -17.37 -5.13
N THR A 33 5.63 -17.74 -4.07
CA THR A 33 4.18 -17.97 -4.06
C THR A 33 3.52 -16.97 -3.14
N GLU A 34 2.46 -16.32 -3.63
CA GLU A 34 1.71 -15.37 -2.81
C GLU A 34 1.02 -16.10 -1.64
N PRO A 35 1.12 -15.60 -0.40
CA PRO A 35 0.51 -16.25 0.75
C PRO A 35 -1.02 -16.22 0.67
N GLU A 36 -1.65 -17.36 1.02
CA GLU A 36 -3.10 -17.49 1.19
C GLU A 36 -3.58 -16.85 2.51
N LYS A 37 -3.39 -15.54 2.64
CA LYS A 37 -3.81 -14.76 3.81
C LYS A 37 -4.69 -13.56 3.40
N PRO A 38 -5.56 -13.07 4.30
CA PRO A 38 -6.24 -11.79 4.15
C PRO A 38 -5.26 -10.65 3.86
N PRO A 39 -5.58 -9.69 2.96
CA PRO A 39 -4.71 -8.53 2.69
C PRO A 39 -4.33 -7.74 3.95
N ILE A 40 -5.23 -7.65 4.93
CA ILE A 40 -4.96 -6.95 6.19
C ILE A 40 -3.82 -7.60 6.98
N ASP A 41 -3.70 -8.93 6.99
CA ASP A 41 -2.62 -9.62 7.70
C ASP A 41 -1.26 -9.38 7.02
N ILE A 42 -1.22 -9.42 5.68
CA ILE A 42 0.00 -9.11 4.91
C ILE A 42 0.47 -7.68 5.21
N PHE A 43 -0.48 -6.73 5.30
CA PHE A 43 -0.18 -5.37 5.71
C PHE A 43 0.38 -5.29 7.13
N GLN A 44 -0.25 -5.97 8.11
CA GLN A 44 0.23 -5.99 9.49
C GLN A 44 1.65 -6.58 9.61
N GLU A 45 1.89 -7.71 8.95
CA GLU A 45 3.19 -8.39 8.93
C GLU A 45 4.29 -7.48 8.35
N LYS A 46 4.01 -6.83 7.21
CA LYS A 46 4.95 -5.88 6.60
C LYS A 46 5.17 -4.63 7.47
N LYS A 47 4.11 -4.08 8.06
CA LYS A 47 4.22 -2.93 8.99
C LYS A 47 5.13 -3.27 10.17
N ILE A 48 4.90 -4.41 10.81
CA ILE A 48 5.72 -4.89 11.94
C ILE A 48 7.15 -5.14 11.48
N SER A 49 7.36 -5.77 10.31
CA SER A 49 8.69 -6.00 9.75
C SER A 49 9.46 -4.70 9.51
N ASN A 50 8.82 -3.68 8.93
CA ASN A 50 9.42 -2.36 8.74
C ASN A 50 9.80 -1.71 10.08
N LEU A 51 8.92 -1.77 11.08
CA LEU A 51 9.20 -1.22 12.41
C LEU A 51 10.33 -1.95 13.15
N LYS A 52 10.47 -3.27 12.95
CA LYS A 52 11.58 -4.06 13.52
C LYS A 52 12.95 -3.60 13.03
N LEU A 53 13.04 -3.03 11.82
CA LEU A 53 14.31 -2.51 11.28
C LEU A 53 14.87 -1.36 12.13
N LEU A 54 14.02 -0.61 12.84
CA LEU A 54 14.46 0.45 13.76
C LEU A 54 15.27 -0.07 14.94
N GLY A 55 15.07 -1.34 15.31
CA GLY A 55 15.76 -1.99 16.43
C GLY A 55 16.88 -2.92 15.98
N ALA A 56 17.38 -2.80 14.74
CA ALA A 56 18.43 -3.67 14.25
C ALA A 56 19.83 -3.15 14.63
N PHE A 57 20.74 -4.08 14.95
CA PHE A 57 22.09 -3.81 15.47
C PHE A 57 23.13 -4.51 14.59
N LEU A 58 24.33 -3.93 14.49
CA LEU A 58 25.52 -4.56 13.93
C LEU A 58 26.45 -5.01 15.04
N ILE A 59 27.12 -6.13 14.84
CA ILE A 59 28.25 -6.54 15.68
C ILE A 59 29.49 -5.88 15.10
N SER A 60 30.21 -5.10 15.91
CA SER A 60 31.54 -4.64 15.54
C SER A 60 32.49 -5.84 15.51
N PRO A 61 33.13 -6.14 14.36
CA PRO A 61 34.07 -7.26 14.27
C PRO A 61 35.28 -7.11 15.18
N GLU A 62 35.63 -5.87 15.54
CA GLU A 62 36.82 -5.50 16.30
C GLU A 62 36.59 -5.58 17.81
N THR A 63 35.40 -5.19 18.28
CA THR A 63 35.06 -5.11 19.71
C THR A 63 34.08 -6.19 20.16
N GLY A 64 33.44 -6.90 19.23
CA GLY A 64 32.38 -7.86 19.51
C GLY A 64 31.09 -7.24 20.08
N GLN A 65 31.01 -5.91 20.14
CA GLN A 65 29.87 -5.20 20.73
C GLN A 65 28.77 -4.92 19.69
N TYR A 66 27.53 -4.88 20.18
CA TYR A 66 26.37 -4.49 19.38
C TYR A 66 26.29 -2.96 19.30
N HIS A 67 26.24 -2.41 18.08
CA HIS A 67 25.95 -1.01 17.80
C HIS A 67 24.62 -0.91 17.05
N GLN A 68 23.77 0.04 17.42
CA GLN A 68 22.53 0.29 16.67
C GLN A 68 22.89 0.67 15.22
N LEU A 69 22.17 0.12 14.24
CA LEU A 69 22.36 0.44 12.82
C LEU A 69 22.15 1.92 12.50
N ALA A 70 21.37 2.60 13.33
CA ALA A 70 21.04 4.00 13.19
C ALA A 70 21.07 4.65 14.58
N THR A 71 22.08 5.48 14.84
CA THR A 71 22.09 6.33 16.02
C THR A 71 21.02 7.41 15.85
N ILE A 72 20.13 7.56 16.82
CA ILE A 72 19.07 8.58 16.79
C ILE A 72 19.70 9.96 16.53
N GLY A 73 19.24 10.64 15.47
CA GLY A 73 19.76 11.94 15.06
C GLY A 73 20.98 11.89 14.12
N GLY A 74 21.51 10.70 13.80
CA GLY A 74 22.56 10.51 12.80
C GLY A 74 22.04 10.51 11.36
N HIS A 75 22.96 10.57 10.40
CA HIS A 75 22.62 10.54 8.97
C HIS A 75 22.02 9.18 8.56
N GLU A 76 22.55 8.09 9.11
CA GLU A 76 22.07 6.73 8.92
C GLU A 76 20.63 6.56 9.43
N TRP A 77 20.30 7.23 10.54
CA TRP A 77 18.94 7.27 11.05
C TRP A 77 17.97 7.92 10.07
N GLN A 78 18.35 9.07 9.51
CA GLN A 78 17.49 9.74 8.53
C GLN A 78 17.27 8.87 7.29
N GLN A 79 18.31 8.17 6.82
CA GLN A 79 18.18 7.24 5.69
C GLN A 79 17.26 6.06 6.02
N LEU A 80 17.46 5.41 7.17
CA LEU A 80 16.64 4.28 7.60
C LEU A 80 15.18 4.70 7.81
N ALA A 81 14.94 5.82 8.51
CA ALA A 81 13.61 6.35 8.73
C ALA A 81 12.90 6.66 7.41
N ASN A 82 13.61 7.29 6.45
CA ASN A 82 13.08 7.53 5.12
C ASN A 82 12.68 6.22 4.41
N LEU A 83 13.54 5.20 4.42
CA LEU A 83 13.24 3.89 3.82
C LEU A 83 12.05 3.21 4.47
N ILE A 84 11.90 3.33 5.80
CA ILE A 84 10.77 2.76 6.53
C ILE A 84 9.47 3.48 6.16
N VAL A 85 9.47 4.80 6.05
CA VAL A 85 8.29 5.55 5.56
C VAL A 85 7.89 5.08 4.16
N LEU A 86 8.86 4.87 3.27
CA LEU A 86 8.59 4.29 1.95
C LEU A 86 8.02 2.87 2.05
N GLY A 87 8.54 2.04 2.95
CA GLY A 87 8.06 0.69 3.22
C GLY A 87 6.62 0.66 3.76
N LEU A 88 6.24 1.60 4.62
CA LEU A 88 4.89 1.75 5.15
C LEU A 88 3.89 2.15 4.06
N VAL A 89 4.21 3.17 3.26
CA VAL A 89 3.38 3.58 2.12
C VAL A 89 3.25 2.46 1.08
N SER A 90 4.34 1.76 0.79
CA SER A 90 4.34 0.58 -0.10
C SER A 90 3.47 -0.56 0.44
N SER A 91 3.39 -0.72 1.77
CA SER A 91 2.51 -1.70 2.40
C SER A 91 1.02 -1.33 2.26
N VAL A 92 0.68 -0.04 2.37
CA VAL A 92 -0.68 0.45 2.08
C VAL A 92 -1.06 0.20 0.62
N GLU A 93 -0.18 0.54 -0.32
CA GLU A 93 -0.40 0.26 -1.75
C GLU A 93 -0.57 -1.24 -2.02
N SER A 94 0.25 -2.09 -1.40
CA SER A 94 0.13 -3.55 -1.51
C SER A 94 -1.23 -4.06 -1.01
N TYR A 95 -1.74 -3.50 0.09
CA TYR A 95 -3.07 -3.84 0.61
C TYR A 95 -4.16 -3.54 -0.43
N PHE A 96 -4.16 -2.32 -0.98
CA PHE A 96 -5.18 -1.92 -1.94
C PHE A 96 -5.14 -2.75 -3.23
N ARG A 97 -3.94 -3.06 -3.72
CA ARG A 97 -3.78 -3.96 -4.88
C ARG A 97 -4.38 -5.34 -4.59
N ALA A 98 -4.01 -5.93 -3.45
CA ALA A 98 -4.48 -7.25 -3.05
C ALA A 98 -6.00 -7.30 -2.83
N ILE A 99 -6.59 -6.31 -2.13
CA ILE A 99 -8.03 -6.31 -1.85
C ILE A 99 -8.87 -6.13 -3.12
N VAL A 100 -8.49 -5.20 -4.00
CA VAL A 100 -9.19 -4.99 -5.27
C VAL A 100 -9.08 -6.23 -6.15
N ARG A 101 -7.87 -6.81 -6.27
CA ARG A 101 -7.66 -8.03 -7.07
C ARG A 101 -8.53 -9.19 -6.59
N LYS A 102 -8.53 -9.46 -5.28
CA LYS A 102 -9.30 -10.57 -4.69
C LYS A 102 -10.81 -10.34 -4.80
N LEU A 103 -11.28 -9.10 -4.63
CA LEU A 103 -12.70 -8.76 -4.85
C LEU A 103 -13.14 -8.96 -6.30
N LEU A 104 -12.32 -8.59 -7.28
CA LEU A 104 -12.63 -8.82 -8.70
C LEU A 104 -12.73 -10.31 -9.07
N ILE A 105 -12.24 -11.21 -8.21
CA ILE A 105 -12.38 -12.66 -8.36
C ILE A 105 -13.69 -13.15 -7.72
N ILE A 106 -13.99 -12.74 -6.48
CA ILE A 106 -15.11 -13.31 -5.70
C ILE A 106 -16.43 -12.54 -5.88
N ASP A 107 -16.38 -11.23 -6.12
CA ASP A 107 -17.56 -10.38 -6.26
C ASP A 107 -17.93 -10.17 -7.73
N LYS A 108 -19.09 -10.72 -8.11
CA LYS A 108 -19.60 -10.65 -9.49
C LYS A 108 -19.91 -9.22 -9.92
N HIS A 109 -20.38 -8.37 -9.02
CA HIS A 109 -20.71 -6.99 -9.36
C HIS A 109 -19.45 -6.20 -9.71
N SER A 110 -18.46 -6.16 -8.81
CA SER A 110 -17.17 -5.50 -9.04
C SER A 110 -16.52 -6.02 -10.32
N LYS A 111 -16.53 -7.34 -10.53
CA LYS A 111 -15.99 -7.95 -11.74
C LYS A 111 -16.65 -7.46 -13.02
N LYS A 112 -17.98 -7.36 -13.05
CA LYS A 112 -18.70 -6.86 -14.23
C LYS A 112 -18.45 -5.38 -14.46
N HIS A 113 -18.39 -4.60 -13.38
CA HIS A 113 -18.12 -3.17 -13.45
C HIS A 113 -16.75 -2.87 -14.10
N SER A 114 -15.74 -3.70 -13.83
CA SER A 114 -14.39 -3.54 -14.38
C SER A 114 -14.20 -4.08 -15.81
N TYR A 115 -15.22 -4.62 -16.49
CA TYR A 115 -15.07 -5.16 -17.85
C TYR A 115 -14.65 -4.14 -18.90
N THR A 116 -14.90 -2.85 -18.66
CA THR A 116 -14.49 -1.77 -19.58
C THR A 116 -13.06 -1.28 -19.31
N SER A 117 -12.41 -1.78 -18.27
CA SER A 117 -11.03 -1.40 -17.93
C SER A 117 -10.04 -1.97 -18.95
N ASN A 118 -9.06 -1.14 -19.33
CA ASN A 118 -8.05 -1.52 -20.31
C ASN A 118 -6.96 -2.40 -19.69
N LEU A 119 -6.48 -3.35 -20.47
CA LEU A 119 -5.36 -4.23 -20.16
C LEU A 119 -4.33 -4.14 -21.28
N THR A 120 -3.04 -4.19 -20.93
CA THR A 120 -1.99 -4.32 -21.95
C THR A 120 -2.08 -5.66 -22.67
N TYR A 121 -1.77 -5.69 -23.98
CA TYR A 121 -1.80 -6.94 -24.74
C TYR A 121 -0.82 -7.99 -24.20
N GLY A 122 0.34 -7.55 -23.68
CA GLY A 122 1.31 -8.43 -23.03
C GLY A 122 0.75 -9.11 -21.79
N ALA A 123 0.02 -8.37 -20.94
CA ALA A 123 -0.65 -8.96 -19.78
C ALA A 123 -1.74 -9.95 -20.21
N ALA A 124 -2.51 -9.65 -21.25
CA ALA A 124 -3.52 -10.55 -21.79
C ALA A 124 -2.94 -11.90 -22.27
N LEU A 125 -1.73 -11.88 -22.85
CA LEU A 125 -1.07 -13.07 -23.36
C LEU A 125 -0.35 -13.90 -22.28
N HIS A 126 0.22 -13.26 -21.26
CA HIS A 126 1.18 -13.92 -20.36
C HIS A 126 0.74 -14.02 -18.89
N HIS A 127 -0.28 -13.29 -18.43
CA HIS A 127 -0.76 -13.43 -17.06
C HIS A 127 -1.66 -14.67 -16.86
N LYS A 128 -1.59 -15.25 -15.66
CA LYS A 128 -2.59 -16.21 -15.21
C LYS A 128 -3.93 -15.50 -14.95
N LYS A 129 -5.05 -16.17 -15.19
CA LYS A 129 -6.41 -15.57 -15.11
C LYS A 129 -6.73 -14.98 -13.73
N ASP A 130 -6.26 -15.61 -12.67
CA ASP A 130 -6.38 -15.20 -11.27
C ASP A 130 -5.50 -13.98 -10.92
N LEU A 131 -4.41 -13.77 -11.65
CA LEU A 131 -3.52 -12.61 -11.49
C LEU A 131 -3.81 -11.49 -12.49
N LEU A 132 -4.70 -11.71 -13.46
CA LEU A 132 -5.09 -10.71 -14.45
C LEU A 132 -5.63 -9.41 -13.84
N PRO A 133 -6.40 -9.43 -12.72
CA PRO A 133 -6.85 -8.19 -12.13
C PRO A 133 -5.71 -7.34 -11.53
N GLU A 134 -4.52 -7.91 -11.27
CA GLU A 134 -3.34 -7.13 -10.88
C GLU A 134 -2.90 -6.20 -12.03
N ALA A 135 -2.93 -6.71 -13.26
CA ALA A 135 -2.52 -5.96 -14.43
C ALA A 135 -3.47 -4.80 -14.76
N LEU A 136 -4.73 -4.84 -14.28
CA LEU A 136 -5.63 -3.67 -14.32
C LEU A 136 -5.14 -2.52 -13.42
N LEU A 137 -4.39 -2.84 -12.37
CA LEU A 137 -3.94 -1.88 -11.37
C LEU A 137 -2.53 -1.34 -11.65
N GLU A 138 -1.87 -1.73 -12.75
CA GLU A 138 -0.52 -1.24 -13.11
C GLU A 138 -0.46 0.28 -13.26
N SER A 139 -1.51 0.89 -13.82
CA SER A 139 -1.63 2.35 -13.94
C SER A 139 -2.22 3.03 -12.70
N SER A 140 -2.61 2.27 -11.69
CA SER A 140 -3.14 2.78 -10.44
C SER A 140 -2.00 3.01 -9.45
N SER A 141 -2.06 4.12 -8.72
CA SER A 141 -1.17 4.40 -7.59
C SER A 141 -2.03 4.65 -6.36
N PHE A 142 -1.51 4.35 -5.18
CA PHE A 142 -2.23 4.58 -3.93
C PHE A 142 -1.52 5.63 -3.06
N THR A 143 -0.78 6.52 -3.71
CA THR A 143 -0.01 7.61 -3.09
C THR A 143 -0.80 8.92 -2.98
N SER A 144 -2.12 8.85 -2.97
CA SER A 144 -3.03 9.93 -2.56
C SER A 144 -4.41 9.36 -2.28
N SER A 145 -5.14 10.01 -1.39
CA SER A 145 -6.53 9.72 -1.03
C SER A 145 -7.45 9.84 -2.23
N SER A 146 -7.21 10.81 -3.12
CA SER A 146 -8.00 10.95 -4.35
C SER A 146 -7.86 9.73 -5.28
N ASN A 147 -6.64 9.17 -5.41
CA ASN A 147 -6.40 7.99 -6.21
C ASN A 147 -7.01 6.74 -5.57
N ILE A 148 -6.97 6.62 -4.25
CA ILE A 148 -7.66 5.54 -3.51
C ILE A 148 -9.16 5.57 -3.84
N VAL A 149 -9.83 6.70 -3.60
CA VAL A 149 -11.28 6.84 -3.83
C VAL A 149 -11.62 6.56 -5.30
N LYS A 150 -10.85 7.11 -6.23
CA LYS A 150 -11.03 6.90 -7.67
C LYS A 150 -10.89 5.42 -8.05
N THR A 151 -9.91 4.73 -7.49
CA THR A 151 -9.65 3.31 -7.78
C THR A 151 -10.79 2.43 -7.26
N LEU A 152 -11.24 2.66 -6.02
CA LEU A 152 -12.37 1.92 -5.43
C LEU A 152 -13.65 2.13 -6.26
N LYS A 153 -13.91 3.35 -6.71
CA LYS A 153 -15.04 3.63 -7.61
C LYS A 153 -14.88 2.93 -8.96
N THR A 154 -13.73 3.06 -9.60
CA THR A 154 -13.48 2.56 -10.97
C THR A 154 -13.55 1.04 -11.07
N TYR A 155 -13.08 0.31 -10.05
CA TYR A 155 -12.96 -1.15 -10.14
C TYR A 155 -14.00 -1.89 -9.30
N LEU A 156 -14.48 -1.30 -8.21
CA LEU A 156 -15.39 -1.98 -7.28
C LEU A 156 -16.79 -1.38 -7.25
N ASP A 157 -17.02 -0.27 -7.97
CA ASP A 157 -18.25 0.54 -7.89
C ASP A 157 -18.60 0.95 -6.45
N ILE A 158 -17.57 1.27 -5.66
CA ILE A 158 -17.75 1.77 -4.30
C ILE A 158 -17.72 3.29 -4.37
N ASN A 159 -18.86 3.89 -4.05
CA ASN A 159 -18.96 5.34 -3.89
C ASN A 159 -18.90 5.68 -2.40
N LEU A 160 -17.77 6.25 -1.97
CA LEU A 160 -17.60 6.68 -0.57
C LEU A 160 -18.45 7.92 -0.20
N GLY A 161 -19.24 8.44 -1.16
CA GLY A 161 -20.18 9.53 -0.93
C GLY A 161 -19.47 10.82 -0.51
N SER A 162 -20.20 11.68 0.20
CA SER A 162 -19.55 12.79 0.89
C SER A 162 -18.78 12.24 2.09
N LEU A 163 -17.45 12.33 2.05
CA LEU A 163 -16.59 11.89 3.15
C LEU A 163 -16.93 12.61 4.47
N SER A 164 -17.56 13.80 4.42
CA SER A 164 -18.11 14.49 5.59
C SER A 164 -19.10 13.63 6.40
N ASN A 165 -19.75 12.64 5.77
CA ASN A 165 -20.72 11.76 6.42
C ASN A 165 -20.03 10.54 7.06
N ILE A 166 -18.72 10.39 6.90
CA ILE A 166 -17.91 9.31 7.49
C ILE A 166 -16.66 9.94 8.13
N PRO A 167 -16.82 10.62 9.28
CA PRO A 167 -15.76 11.47 9.83
C PRO A 167 -14.44 10.73 10.12
N SER A 168 -14.52 9.47 10.59
CA SER A 168 -13.36 8.64 10.89
C SER A 168 -12.53 8.36 9.63
N LEU A 169 -13.18 7.90 8.56
CA LEU A 169 -12.53 7.65 7.27
C LEU A 169 -12.00 8.94 6.62
N HIS A 170 -12.74 10.05 6.73
CA HIS A 170 -12.28 11.34 6.23
C HIS A 170 -10.99 11.80 6.94
N SER A 171 -10.94 11.68 8.26
CA SER A 171 -9.73 11.97 9.03
C SER A 171 -8.56 11.08 8.59
N ALA A 172 -8.79 9.76 8.52
CA ALA A 172 -7.75 8.81 8.14
C ALA A 172 -7.18 9.07 6.73
N LEU A 173 -8.04 9.44 5.76
CA LEU A 173 -7.61 9.84 4.42
C LEU A 173 -6.85 11.17 4.42
N THR A 174 -7.26 12.13 5.25
CA THR A 174 -6.58 13.42 5.37
C THR A 174 -5.17 13.24 5.94
N ASP A 175 -5.06 12.48 7.03
CA ASP A 175 -3.76 12.19 7.67
C ASP A 175 -2.84 11.41 6.73
N TYR A 176 -3.39 10.46 5.96
CA TYR A 176 -2.61 9.72 4.97
C TYR A 176 -2.14 10.58 3.80
N GLU A 177 -2.88 11.61 3.41
CA GLU A 177 -2.44 12.55 2.36
C GLU A 177 -1.15 13.28 2.79
N ILE A 178 -1.04 13.65 4.07
CA ILE A 178 0.19 14.22 4.64
C ILE A 178 1.36 13.25 4.50
N VAL A 179 1.15 11.97 4.82
CA VAL A 179 2.15 10.90 4.64
C VAL A 179 2.55 10.74 3.17
N CYS A 180 1.61 10.89 2.24
CA CYS A 180 1.88 10.84 0.80
C CYS A 180 2.77 12.00 0.35
N HIS A 181 2.53 13.22 0.84
CA HIS A 181 3.40 14.36 0.58
C HIS A 181 4.80 14.17 1.16
N LEU A 182 4.90 13.62 2.38
CA LEU A 182 6.18 13.27 2.99
C LEU A 182 6.97 12.27 2.13
N ARG A 183 6.31 11.19 1.69
CA ARG A 183 6.89 10.21 0.75
C ARG A 183 7.35 10.87 -0.54
N HIS A 184 6.60 11.82 -1.07
CA HIS A 184 6.98 12.55 -2.28
C HIS A 184 8.31 13.29 -2.08
N CYS A 185 8.46 14.03 -0.98
CA CYS A 185 9.70 14.75 -0.65
C CYS A 185 10.89 13.79 -0.50
N ILE A 186 10.70 12.65 0.18
CA ILE A 186 11.73 11.61 0.37
C ILE A 186 12.25 11.10 -0.97
N VAL A 187 11.34 10.74 -1.90
CA VAL A 187 11.71 10.11 -3.17
C VAL A 187 12.24 11.11 -4.21
N HIS A 188 11.62 12.28 -4.33
CA HIS A 188 11.85 13.15 -5.48
C HIS A 188 12.81 14.32 -5.22
N ARG A 189 13.21 14.56 -3.97
CA ARG A 189 14.07 15.69 -3.60
C ARG A 189 15.09 15.39 -2.51
N SER A 190 15.52 14.13 -2.39
CA SER A 190 16.46 13.69 -1.33
C SER A 190 15.99 14.10 0.08
N GLY A 191 14.68 14.16 0.31
CA GLY A 191 14.10 14.57 1.58
C GLY A 191 13.92 16.08 1.79
N LEU A 192 14.11 16.93 0.78
CA LEU A 192 13.86 18.38 0.91
C LEU A 192 12.39 18.75 0.66
N LEU A 193 11.83 19.70 1.42
CA LEU A 193 10.47 20.20 1.21
C LEU A 193 10.40 21.12 -0.01
N GLY A 194 9.58 20.76 -1.00
CA GLY A 194 9.31 21.60 -2.18
C GLY A 194 8.08 22.47 -2.08
N SER A 195 8.02 23.46 -2.96
CA SER A 195 6.92 24.43 -3.04
C SER A 195 5.56 23.77 -3.27
N ASN A 196 5.47 22.76 -4.15
CA ASN A 196 4.23 22.03 -4.39
C ASN A 196 3.74 21.27 -3.14
N ASN A 197 4.67 20.67 -2.38
CA ASN A 197 4.34 19.99 -1.13
C ASN A 197 3.93 21.00 -0.05
N ALA A 198 4.64 22.12 0.07
CA ALA A 198 4.30 23.19 1.00
C ALA A 198 2.92 23.79 0.69
N LEU A 199 2.57 23.99 -0.59
CA LEU A 199 1.25 24.43 -1.02
C LEU A 199 0.15 23.46 -0.58
N ALA A 200 0.38 22.16 -0.70
CA ALA A 200 -0.61 21.14 -0.32
C ALA A 200 -0.77 20.99 1.20
N LEU A 201 0.30 21.22 1.97
CA LEU A 201 0.28 21.20 3.44
C LEU A 201 -0.21 22.51 4.06
N GLY A 202 -0.07 23.63 3.34
CA GLY A 202 -0.41 24.98 3.81
C GLY A 202 0.79 25.93 3.70
N LEU A 203 0.93 26.65 2.58
CA LEU A 203 2.15 27.40 2.30
C LEU A 203 2.48 28.44 3.37
N ASP A 204 1.49 29.13 3.92
CA ASP A 204 1.72 30.21 4.88
C ASP A 204 2.45 29.70 6.14
N GLU A 205 2.10 28.51 6.61
CA GLU A 205 2.75 27.87 7.76
C GLU A 205 4.09 27.20 7.37
N TYR A 206 4.14 26.58 6.20
CA TYR A 206 5.26 25.73 5.79
C TYR A 206 6.35 26.47 4.98
N CYS A 207 6.15 27.73 4.59
CA CYS A 207 7.09 28.50 3.76
C CYS A 207 8.50 28.60 4.38
N THR A 208 8.57 28.68 5.71
CA THR A 208 9.83 28.75 6.46
C THR A 208 10.67 27.47 6.35
N TYR A 209 10.08 26.36 5.88
CA TYR A 209 10.72 25.05 5.71
C TYR A 209 11.05 24.71 4.26
N LEU A 210 10.80 25.61 3.30
CA LEU A 210 11.17 25.38 1.90
C LEU A 210 12.67 25.08 1.77
N GLU A 211 12.99 24.06 0.98
CA GLU A 211 14.36 23.56 0.75
C GLU A 211 15.06 23.02 2.00
N LYS A 212 14.38 22.92 3.15
CA LYS A 212 14.93 22.28 4.35
C LYS A 212 14.69 20.76 4.30
N PRO A 213 15.61 19.97 4.88
CA PRO A 213 15.44 18.53 4.96
C PRO A 213 14.32 18.18 5.94
N ILE A 214 13.57 17.14 5.59
CA ILE A 214 12.68 16.46 6.52
C ILE A 214 13.54 15.84 7.62
N SER A 215 13.13 16.04 8.86
CA SER A 215 13.69 15.37 10.03
C SER A 215 12.65 14.40 10.57
N ILE A 216 12.90 13.09 10.47
CA ILE A 216 11.97 12.05 10.93
C ILE A 216 12.57 11.38 12.15
N ASN A 217 11.97 11.58 13.32
CA ASN A 217 12.38 10.89 14.55
C ASN A 217 11.53 9.63 14.79
N LEU A 218 11.85 8.88 15.85
CA LEU A 218 11.16 7.62 16.16
C LEU A 218 9.65 7.81 16.36
N SER A 219 9.24 8.84 17.11
CA SER A 219 7.82 9.12 17.35
C SER A 219 7.09 9.42 16.03
N THR A 220 7.72 10.17 15.12
CA THR A 220 7.14 10.46 13.81
C THR A 220 6.99 9.19 12.97
N VAL A 221 7.96 8.27 12.99
CA VAL A 221 7.81 6.98 12.28
C VAL A 221 6.64 6.16 12.85
N GLN A 222 6.51 6.13 14.19
CA GLN A 222 5.41 5.42 14.86
C GLN A 222 4.05 6.04 14.54
N GLU A 223 3.97 7.36 14.49
CA GLU A 223 2.78 8.10 14.09
C GLU A 223 2.40 7.82 12.63
N ILE A 224 3.36 7.86 11.71
CA ILE A 224 3.12 7.49 10.31
C ILE A 224 2.62 6.04 10.19
N ALA A 225 3.20 5.11 10.96
CA ALA A 225 2.75 3.73 10.98
C ALA A 225 1.32 3.59 11.53
N LEU A 226 0.95 4.39 12.53
CA LEU A 226 -0.41 4.46 13.07
C LEU A 226 -1.38 5.04 12.03
N VAL A 227 -1.02 6.13 11.35
CA VAL A 227 -1.84 6.73 10.27
C VAL A 227 -2.12 5.70 9.18
N CYS A 228 -1.09 4.99 8.72
CA CYS A 228 -1.26 3.92 7.74
C CYS A 228 -2.18 2.81 8.27
N ASP A 229 -2.01 2.40 9.53
CA ASP A 229 -2.82 1.35 10.16
C ASP A 229 -4.29 1.72 10.28
N THR A 230 -4.56 2.94 10.75
CA THR A 230 -5.92 3.48 10.89
C THR A 230 -6.59 3.57 9.54
N LEU A 231 -5.92 4.10 8.51
CA LEU A 231 -6.48 4.14 7.15
C LEU A 231 -6.86 2.75 6.67
N ILE A 232 -5.95 1.77 6.79
CA ILE A 232 -6.22 0.40 6.32
C ILE A 232 -7.44 -0.19 7.03
N LYS A 233 -7.57 -0.03 8.35
CA LYS A 233 -8.72 -0.54 9.10
C LYS A 233 -10.04 0.13 8.69
N GLU A 234 -10.07 1.45 8.65
CA GLU A 234 -11.27 2.22 8.25
C GLU A 234 -11.72 1.87 6.82
N ILE A 235 -10.77 1.75 5.90
CA ILE A 235 -11.06 1.35 4.52
C ILE A 235 -11.51 -0.11 4.45
N ASN A 236 -10.84 -1.01 5.16
CA ASN A 236 -11.17 -2.44 5.15
C ASN A 236 -12.63 -2.65 5.55
N ASP A 237 -13.03 -2.04 6.67
CA ASP A 237 -14.38 -2.14 7.20
C ASP A 237 -15.40 -1.46 6.28
N LYS A 238 -15.04 -0.30 5.73
CA LYS A 238 -15.92 0.41 4.80
C LYS A 238 -16.15 -0.36 3.50
N ILE A 239 -15.10 -0.92 2.90
CA ILE A 239 -15.22 -1.74 1.68
C ILE A 239 -16.06 -2.98 2.00
N PHE A 240 -15.78 -3.66 3.11
CA PHE A 240 -16.55 -4.83 3.53
C PHE A 240 -18.04 -4.52 3.64
N HIS A 241 -18.38 -3.43 4.32
CA HIS A 241 -19.75 -2.95 4.46
C HIS A 241 -20.42 -2.66 3.10
N GLU A 242 -19.80 -1.84 2.26
CA GLU A 242 -20.37 -1.46 0.96
C GLU A 242 -20.59 -2.66 0.04
N ILE A 243 -19.62 -3.57 -0.03
CA ILE A 243 -19.71 -4.78 -0.85
C ILE A 243 -20.84 -5.69 -0.33
N LEU A 244 -20.85 -6.00 0.97
CA LEU A 244 -21.89 -6.89 1.53
C LEU A 244 -23.28 -6.27 1.44
N SER A 245 -23.45 -5.00 1.79
CA SER A 245 -24.75 -4.33 1.70
C SER A 245 -25.27 -4.28 0.26
N ARG A 246 -24.39 -4.16 -0.74
CA ARG A 246 -24.78 -4.27 -2.15
C ARG A 246 -25.32 -5.65 -2.49
N THR A 247 -24.74 -6.72 -1.95
CA THR A 247 -25.16 -8.09 -2.27
C THR A 247 -26.62 -8.39 -1.90
N ILE A 248 -27.24 -7.62 -1.00
CA ILE A 248 -28.66 -7.76 -0.62
C ILE A 248 -29.59 -7.67 -1.83
N LYS A 249 -29.24 -6.83 -2.83
CA LYS A 249 -30.06 -6.64 -4.03
C LYS A 249 -29.79 -7.69 -5.11
N GLU A 250 -28.70 -8.44 -4.99
CA GLU A 250 -28.17 -9.31 -6.05
C GLU A 250 -28.25 -10.79 -5.70
N LEU A 251 -28.25 -11.12 -4.41
CA LEU A 251 -28.22 -12.48 -3.90
C LEU A 251 -29.45 -12.74 -3.04
N ASN A 252 -29.95 -13.99 -3.12
CA ASN A 252 -31.06 -14.45 -2.31
C ASN A 252 -30.52 -14.99 -0.98
N TRP A 253 -30.40 -14.11 0.01
CA TRP A 253 -30.04 -14.48 1.38
C TRP A 253 -31.21 -15.18 2.07
N SER A 254 -30.97 -16.34 2.67
CA SER A 254 -31.97 -17.12 3.39
C SER A 254 -32.06 -16.75 4.87
N GLY A 255 -31.11 -15.99 5.41
CA GLY A 255 -31.05 -15.69 6.84
C GLY A 255 -30.52 -16.85 7.71
N ASP A 256 -30.16 -17.99 7.11
CA ASP A 256 -29.56 -19.14 7.78
C ASP A 256 -28.11 -19.28 7.32
N LEU A 257 -27.17 -19.03 8.23
CA LEU A 257 -25.74 -19.11 7.91
C LEU A 257 -25.36 -20.47 7.34
N ARG A 258 -26.02 -21.58 7.71
CA ARG A 258 -25.66 -22.91 7.18
C ARG A 258 -25.84 -22.97 5.66
N LYS A 259 -26.87 -22.30 5.14
CA LYS A 259 -27.16 -22.21 3.70
C LYS A 259 -26.33 -21.12 3.04
N ASP A 260 -26.21 -19.99 3.72
CA ASP A 260 -25.60 -18.77 3.17
C ASP A 260 -24.07 -18.73 3.33
N LYS A 261 -23.47 -19.67 4.08
CA LYS A 261 -22.01 -19.74 4.33
C LYS A 261 -21.19 -19.76 3.05
N ILE A 262 -21.66 -20.44 2.00
CA ILE A 262 -20.94 -20.52 0.72
C ILE A 262 -20.83 -19.16 0.03
N LEU A 263 -21.78 -18.26 0.28
CA LEU A 263 -21.80 -16.90 -0.25
C LEU A 263 -21.10 -15.91 0.69
N PHE A 264 -21.34 -16.02 2.00
CA PHE A 264 -20.86 -15.05 2.99
C PHE A 264 -19.39 -15.27 3.37
N LYS A 265 -18.98 -16.53 3.59
CA LYS A 265 -17.65 -16.85 4.11
C LYS A 265 -16.50 -16.32 3.23
N PRO A 266 -16.55 -16.38 1.89
CA PRO A 266 -15.50 -15.80 1.06
C PRO A 266 -15.24 -14.31 1.33
N TYR A 267 -16.29 -13.53 1.59
CA TYR A 267 -16.13 -12.12 1.99
C TYR A 267 -15.56 -12.01 3.39
N PHE A 268 -16.13 -12.74 4.37
CA PHE A 268 -15.63 -12.70 5.74
C PHE A 268 -14.15 -13.08 5.82
N ASP A 269 -13.73 -14.14 5.12
CA ASP A 269 -12.35 -14.59 5.07
C ASP A 269 -11.41 -13.58 4.40
N LEU A 270 -11.90 -12.81 3.43
CA LEU A 270 -11.09 -11.83 2.73
C LEU A 270 -10.76 -10.61 3.62
N PHE A 271 -11.70 -10.17 4.45
CA PHE A 271 -11.58 -8.93 5.24
C PHE A 271 -11.22 -9.15 6.71
N SER A 272 -11.53 -10.32 7.27
CA SER A 272 -11.28 -10.62 8.68
C SER A 272 -9.80 -10.97 8.89
N PRO A 273 -9.07 -10.27 9.79
CA PRO A 273 -7.74 -10.67 10.20
C PRO A 273 -7.72 -12.13 10.68
N SER A 274 -6.66 -12.89 10.41
CA SER A 274 -6.60 -14.32 10.77
C SER A 274 -6.83 -14.57 12.26
N ILE A 275 -6.39 -13.64 13.12
CA ILE A 275 -6.59 -13.72 14.58
C ILE A 275 -8.06 -13.57 15.00
N GLU A 276 -8.85 -12.82 14.23
CA GLU A 276 -10.30 -12.60 14.45
C GLU A 276 -11.16 -13.54 13.60
N ASN A 277 -10.58 -14.25 12.63
CA ASN A 277 -11.30 -15.19 11.78
C ASN A 277 -11.62 -16.49 12.53
N SER A 278 -12.70 -16.45 13.31
CA SER A 278 -13.20 -17.57 14.10
C SER A 278 -14.65 -17.90 13.75
N PRO A 279 -15.12 -19.15 13.97
CA PRO A 279 -16.53 -19.51 13.80
C PRO A 279 -17.48 -18.63 14.62
N LYS A 280 -17.04 -18.19 15.81
CA LYS A 280 -17.82 -17.29 16.68
C LYS A 280 -18.00 -15.91 16.03
N ASN A 281 -16.92 -15.32 15.50
CA ASN A 281 -16.98 -14.01 14.87
C ASN A 281 -17.70 -14.05 13.52
N LEU A 282 -17.53 -15.13 12.74
CA LEU A 282 -18.30 -15.39 11.53
C LEU A 282 -19.81 -15.40 11.82
N ASN A 283 -20.24 -16.16 12.83
CA ASN A 283 -21.64 -16.22 13.24
C ASN A 283 -22.16 -14.85 13.69
N LYS A 284 -21.39 -14.13 14.51
CA LYS A 284 -21.77 -12.81 15.01
C LYS A 284 -21.94 -11.81 13.87
N CYS A 285 -20.94 -11.70 13.00
CA CYS A 285 -20.95 -10.78 11.86
C CYS A 285 -22.11 -11.07 10.90
N TYR A 286 -22.36 -12.35 10.62
CA TYR A 286 -23.49 -12.75 9.78
C TYR A 286 -24.84 -12.38 10.41
N SER A 287 -25.03 -12.64 11.71
CA SER A 287 -26.27 -12.26 12.41
C SER A 287 -26.51 -10.74 12.37
N GLU A 288 -25.47 -9.93 12.58
CA GLU A 288 -25.55 -8.47 12.48
C GLU A 288 -25.91 -8.02 11.05
N PHE A 289 -25.32 -8.65 10.02
CA PHE A 289 -25.64 -8.40 8.62
C PHE A 289 -27.12 -8.68 8.29
N ILE A 290 -27.64 -9.85 8.70
CA ILE A 290 -29.04 -10.23 8.50
C ILE A 290 -29.98 -9.25 9.23
N GLN A 291 -29.66 -8.90 10.47
CA GLN A 291 -30.45 -7.97 11.28
C GLN A 291 -30.47 -6.56 10.67
N ALA A 292 -29.32 -6.03 10.26
CA ALA A 292 -29.20 -4.69 9.70
C ALA A 292 -30.02 -4.51 8.41
N HIS A 293 -30.20 -5.59 7.63
CA HIS A 293 -30.92 -5.56 6.36
C HIS A 293 -32.34 -6.13 6.42
N ASN A 294 -32.85 -6.46 7.62
CA ASN A 294 -34.20 -7.01 7.83
C ASN A 294 -34.53 -8.22 6.91
N ILE A 295 -33.55 -9.08 6.65
CA ILE A 295 -33.78 -10.29 5.84
C ILE A 295 -34.68 -11.23 6.65
N LYS A 296 -35.81 -11.62 6.07
CA LYS A 296 -36.75 -12.54 6.70
C LYS A 296 -36.11 -13.94 6.78
N VAL A 297 -35.96 -14.44 8.00
CA VAL A 297 -35.48 -15.79 8.33
C VAL A 297 -36.63 -16.78 8.26
#